data_AF-A0A9W3A5M2-F1
#
_entry.id   AF-A0A9W3A5M2-F1
#
_cell.length_a   1.000
_cell.length_b   1.000
_cell.length_c   1.000
_cell.angle_alpha   90.00
_cell.angle_beta   90.00
_cell.angle_gamma   90.00
#
_symmetry.space_group_name_H-M   'P 1'
#
loop_
_entity.id
_entity.type
_entity.pdbx_description
1 polymer ?
#
loop_
_entity_poly.entity_id
_entity_poly.type
_entity_poly.pdbx_seq_one_letter_code
_entity_poly.pdbx_strand_id
1 'polypeptide(L)'
;MSLVLWNDLLFQVHLLLVSKELQGETVDLSTAMDSYNNLMTWLKKLRVYRFVQILVTAKELAENMEVVAIFPAKRQRKRQYDKPVENFTPGNAEDDYMINCFNRIVDIAIQSLQPRFEQLKSNHNLFGFLVSFKSLQLEDIQQTSQQIYVGEN
;
A
#
# COMPACT_ATOMS: atom_id res chain seq x y z
N MET A 1 -9.56 -7.15 -15.25
CA MET A 1 -8.39 -6.31 -14.89
C MET A 1 -8.45 -5.76 -13.46
N SER A 2 -9.54 -5.09 -13.04
CA SER A 2 -9.64 -4.55 -11.67
C SER A 2 -9.49 -5.61 -10.57
N LEU A 3 -9.96 -6.84 -10.79
CA LEU A 3 -9.82 -7.93 -9.83
C LEU A 3 -8.35 -8.29 -9.56
N VAL A 4 -7.52 -8.39 -10.59
CA VAL A 4 -6.08 -8.68 -10.48
C VAL A 4 -5.37 -7.56 -9.74
N LEU A 5 -5.66 -6.31 -10.11
CA LEU A 5 -5.15 -5.13 -9.41
C LEU A 5 -5.49 -5.16 -7.91
N TRP A 6 -6.77 -5.37 -7.57
CA TRP A 6 -7.22 -5.39 -6.18
C TRP A 6 -6.61 -6.54 -5.42
N ASN A 7 -6.50 -7.73 -6.03
CA ASN A 7 -5.87 -8.88 -5.43
C ASN A 7 -4.40 -8.61 -5.09
N ASP A 8 -3.63 -8.07 -6.03
CA ASP A 8 -2.22 -7.76 -5.82
C ASP A 8 -2.04 -6.66 -4.76
N LEU A 9 -2.86 -5.61 -4.81
CA LEU A 9 -2.83 -4.52 -3.85
C LEU A 9 -3.18 -5.02 -2.44
N LEU A 10 -4.26 -5.78 -2.29
CA LEU A 10 -4.71 -6.32 -1.02
C LEU A 10 -3.71 -7.32 -0.48
N PHE A 11 -3.12 -8.17 -1.31
CA PHE A 11 -2.10 -9.12 -0.87
C PHE A 11 -0.89 -8.40 -0.28
N GLN A 12 -0.36 -7.38 -0.95
CA GLN A 12 0.79 -6.61 -0.46
C GLN A 12 0.46 -5.82 0.81
N VAL A 13 -0.72 -5.21 0.89
CA VAL A 13 -1.16 -4.50 2.10
C VAL A 13 -1.47 -5.46 3.25
N HIS A 14 -2.05 -6.63 2.97
CA HIS A 14 -2.32 -7.66 3.96
C HIS A 14 -1.03 -8.25 4.52
N LEU A 15 -0.05 -8.53 3.66
CA LEU A 15 1.28 -9.00 4.09
C LEU A 15 1.96 -7.98 5.02
N LEU A 16 1.68 -6.67 4.86
CA LEU A 16 2.17 -5.60 5.72
C LEU A 16 1.37 -5.46 7.03
N LEU A 17 0.03 -5.45 6.97
CA LEU A 17 -0.85 -5.21 8.12
C LEU A 17 -0.97 -6.43 9.05
N VAL A 18 -0.82 -7.62 8.47
CA VAL A 18 -0.97 -8.94 9.11
C VAL A 18 0.36 -9.70 9.01
N SER A 19 1.48 -9.01 8.83
CA SER A 19 2.77 -9.71 8.82
C SER A 19 2.85 -10.54 10.11
N LYS A 20 3.22 -11.82 9.95
CA LYS A 20 3.60 -12.66 11.08
C LYS A 20 4.68 -11.99 11.95
N GLU A 21 5.38 -10.99 11.42
CA GLU A 21 6.30 -10.11 12.13
C GLU A 21 5.61 -9.22 13.18
N LEU A 22 4.44 -8.64 12.88
CA LEU A 22 3.69 -7.75 13.78
C LEU A 22 2.76 -8.49 14.76
N GLN A 23 2.43 -9.74 14.45
CA GLN A 23 1.63 -10.62 15.32
C GLN A 23 2.48 -11.63 16.09
N GLY A 24 3.80 -11.66 15.84
CA GLY A 24 4.74 -12.49 16.59
C GLY A 24 5.02 -11.92 17.98
N GLU A 25 5.31 -12.77 18.95
CA GLU A 25 5.59 -12.39 20.34
C GLU A 25 6.81 -11.45 20.48
N THR A 26 7.68 -11.43 19.47
CA THR A 26 8.86 -10.57 19.34
C THR A 26 8.78 -9.73 18.06
N VAL A 27 7.86 -8.76 18.02
CA VAL A 27 7.80 -7.80 16.91
C VAL A 27 9.05 -6.93 16.92
N ASP A 28 9.94 -7.13 15.95
CA ASP A 28 11.00 -6.18 15.68
C ASP A 28 10.43 -5.01 14.87
N LEU A 29 10.23 -3.88 15.55
CA LEU A 29 9.69 -2.66 14.95
C LEU A 29 10.60 -2.13 13.81
N SER A 30 11.89 -2.50 13.82
CA SER A 30 12.82 -2.20 12.72
C SER A 30 12.43 -2.96 11.44
N THR A 31 12.17 -4.26 11.55
CA THR A 31 11.70 -5.08 10.42
C THR A 31 10.35 -4.61 9.87
N ALA A 32 9.47 -4.09 10.72
CA ALA A 32 8.24 -3.45 10.28
C ALA A 32 8.54 -2.21 9.40
N MET A 33 9.45 -1.33 9.81
CA MET A 33 9.83 -0.14 9.03
C MET A 33 10.36 -0.48 7.63
N ASP A 34 11.20 -1.50 7.54
CA ASP A 34 11.74 -1.95 6.25
C ASP A 34 10.64 -2.48 5.33
N SER A 35 9.69 -3.23 5.90
CA SER A 35 8.52 -3.72 5.17
C SER A 35 7.67 -2.56 4.61
N TYR A 36 7.48 -1.49 5.38
CA TYR A 36 6.79 -0.28 4.92
C TYR A 36 7.55 0.45 3.80
N ASN A 37 8.87 0.60 3.91
CA ASN A 37 9.70 1.19 2.85
C ASN A 37 9.63 0.39 1.55
N ASN A 38 9.67 -0.94 1.65
CA ASN A 38 9.52 -1.85 0.54
C ASN A 38 8.15 -1.70 -0.13
N LEU A 39 7.06 -1.60 0.64
CA LEU A 39 5.72 -1.37 0.11
C LEU A 39 5.59 -0.03 -0.60
N MET A 40 6.10 1.06 -0.01
CA MET A 40 6.05 2.38 -0.64
C MET A 40 6.82 2.40 -1.97
N THR A 41 7.97 1.72 -2.00
CA THR A 41 8.75 1.53 -3.22
C THR A 41 7.99 0.68 -4.25
N TRP A 42 7.31 -0.37 -3.79
CA TRP A 42 6.51 -1.23 -4.64
C TRP A 42 5.32 -0.47 -5.26
N LEU A 43 4.58 0.34 -4.50
CA LEU A 43 3.47 1.16 -5.01
C LEU A 43 3.93 2.17 -6.06
N LYS A 44 5.09 2.81 -5.83
CA LYS A 44 5.69 3.71 -6.82
C LYS A 44 6.05 2.97 -8.12
N LYS A 45 6.63 1.77 -8.02
CA LYS A 45 6.93 0.92 -9.19
C LYS A 45 5.66 0.42 -9.89
N LEU A 46 4.62 0.10 -9.12
CA LEU A 46 3.31 -0.31 -9.62
C LEU A 46 2.71 0.77 -10.52
N ARG A 47 2.77 2.03 -10.07
CA ARG A 47 2.28 3.20 -10.82
C ARG A 47 2.96 3.36 -12.19
N VAL A 48 4.28 3.12 -12.27
CA VAL A 48 5.07 3.46 -13.47
C VAL A 48 5.12 2.31 -14.48
N TYR A 49 5.29 1.06 -14.03
CA TYR A 49 5.71 -0.03 -14.94
C TYR A 49 4.75 -1.23 -15.00
N ARG A 50 3.78 -1.33 -14.07
CA ARG A 50 3.02 -2.57 -13.91
C ARG A 50 1.63 -2.55 -14.54
N PHE A 51 1.22 -1.45 -15.16
CA PHE A 51 -0.07 -1.40 -15.86
C PHE A 51 -0.16 -2.48 -16.94
N VAL A 52 0.83 -2.55 -17.82
CA VAL A 52 0.90 -3.54 -18.91
C VAL A 52 0.97 -4.97 -18.36
N GLN A 53 1.72 -5.19 -17.28
CA GLN A 53 1.83 -6.51 -16.65
C GLN A 53 0.48 -6.97 -16.09
N ILE A 54 -0.22 -6.10 -15.35
CA ILE A 54 -1.54 -6.41 -14.78
C ILE A 54 -2.57 -6.62 -15.89
N LEU A 55 -2.43 -5.90 -17.01
CA LEU A 55 -3.27 -6.08 -18.17
C LEU A 55 -3.06 -7.45 -18.83
N VAL A 56 -1.81 -7.91 -18.97
CA VAL A 56 -1.48 -9.25 -19.49
C VAL A 56 -2.01 -10.32 -18.54
N THR A 57 -1.69 -10.26 -17.25
CA THR A 57 -2.16 -11.23 -16.25
C THR A 57 -3.68 -11.29 -16.17
N ALA A 58 -4.36 -10.15 -16.31
CA ALA A 58 -5.82 -10.11 -16.33
C ALA A 58 -6.43 -10.73 -17.59
N LYS A 59 -5.74 -10.64 -18.75
CA LYS A 59 -6.16 -11.31 -19.98
C LYS A 59 -5.96 -12.82 -19.88
N GLU A 60 -4.80 -13.25 -19.41
CA GLU A 60 -4.49 -14.67 -19.18
C GLU A 60 -5.48 -15.32 -18.19
N LEU A 61 -5.78 -14.62 -17.08
CA LEU A 61 -6.76 -15.11 -16.10
C LEU A 61 -8.17 -15.22 -16.69
N ALA A 62 -8.57 -14.26 -17.52
CA ALA A 62 -9.87 -14.28 -18.17
C ALA A 62 -9.97 -15.42 -19.19
N GLU A 63 -8.91 -15.65 -19.97
CA GLU A 63 -8.81 -16.79 -20.90
C GLU A 63 -8.91 -18.13 -20.15
N ASN A 64 -8.17 -18.28 -19.05
CA ASN A 64 -8.23 -19.47 -18.19
C ASN A 64 -9.61 -19.70 -17.56
N MET A 65 -10.38 -18.64 -17.33
CA MET A 65 -11.74 -18.71 -16.78
C MET A 65 -12.82 -18.79 -17.87
N GLU A 66 -12.45 -18.86 -19.16
CA GLU A 66 -13.36 -18.78 -20.31
C GLU A 66 -14.26 -17.52 -20.29
N VAL A 67 -13.75 -16.42 -19.73
CA VAL A 67 -14.43 -15.13 -19.64
C VAL A 67 -13.89 -14.17 -20.70
N VAL A 68 -14.79 -13.42 -21.33
CA VAL A 68 -14.44 -12.42 -22.34
C VAL A 68 -13.66 -11.25 -21.73
N ALA A 69 -12.41 -11.08 -22.17
CA ALA A 69 -11.49 -10.04 -21.70
C ALA A 69 -11.65 -8.69 -22.44
N ILE A 70 -12.86 -8.12 -22.45
CA ILE A 70 -13.16 -6.86 -23.15
C ILE A 70 -13.49 -5.76 -22.13
N PHE A 71 -12.99 -4.54 -22.36
CA PHE A 71 -13.42 -3.37 -21.59
C PHE A 71 -14.90 -3.11 -21.82
N PRO A 72 -15.74 -3.07 -20.77
CA PRO A 72 -17.16 -2.84 -20.94
C PRO A 72 -17.39 -1.44 -21.54
N ALA A 73 -18.29 -1.35 -22.51
CA ALA A 73 -18.74 -0.07 -23.02
C ALA A 73 -19.28 0.79 -21.86
N LYS A 74 -18.99 2.10 -21.85
CA LYS A 74 -19.52 3.02 -20.83
C LYS A 74 -21.02 2.85 -20.72
N ARG A 75 -21.51 2.42 -19.54
CA ARG A 75 -22.94 2.24 -19.29
C ARG A 75 -23.63 3.59 -19.47
N GLN A 76 -24.37 3.73 -20.57
CA GLN A 76 -25.28 4.86 -20.79
C GLN A 76 -26.36 4.78 -19.70
N ARG A 77 -26.26 5.61 -18.67
CA ARG A 77 -27.30 5.73 -17.65
C ARG A 77 -28.56 6.22 -18.37
N LYS A 78 -29.69 5.50 -18.28
CA LYS A 78 -30.97 6.00 -18.81
C LYS A 78 -31.20 7.39 -18.21
N ARG A 79 -31.14 8.43 -19.04
CA ARG A 79 -31.49 9.80 -18.65
C ARG A 79 -32.91 10.08 -19.10
N GLN A 80 -33.61 10.94 -18.37
CA GLN A 80 -34.89 11.50 -18.84
C GLN A 80 -34.63 12.20 -20.19
N TYR A 81 -35.57 11.99 -21.12
CA TYR A 81 -35.59 12.54 -22.47
C TYR A 81 -35.24 14.04 -22.46
N ASP A 82 -34.47 14.51 -23.45
CA ASP A 82 -34.17 15.93 -23.76
C ASP A 82 -32.76 16.48 -23.48
N LYS A 83 -31.72 15.64 -23.37
CA LYS A 83 -30.34 16.15 -23.53
C LYS A 83 -29.72 15.70 -24.86
N PRO A 84 -29.19 16.63 -25.69
CA PRO A 84 -28.53 16.26 -26.94
C PRO A 84 -27.34 15.35 -26.66
N VAL A 85 -27.19 14.34 -27.51
CA VAL A 85 -26.10 13.37 -27.46
C VAL A 85 -24.83 14.13 -27.83
N GLU A 86 -24.01 14.46 -26.84
CA GLU A 86 -22.61 14.73 -27.12
C GLU A 86 -22.05 13.44 -27.71
N ASN A 87 -21.67 13.50 -28.99
CA ASN A 87 -20.98 12.40 -29.67
C ASN A 87 -19.66 12.19 -28.94
N PHE A 88 -19.70 11.39 -27.87
CA PHE A 88 -18.53 10.93 -27.16
C PHE A 88 -17.77 10.05 -28.15
N THR A 89 -16.73 10.60 -28.75
CA THR A 89 -15.67 9.81 -29.34
C THR A 89 -15.16 8.90 -28.22
N PRO A 90 -15.24 7.57 -28.37
CA PRO A 90 -14.68 6.68 -27.39
C PRO A 90 -13.16 6.86 -27.48
N GLY A 91 -12.61 7.69 -26.60
CA GLY A 91 -11.19 7.60 -26.28
C GLY A 91 -10.86 6.15 -25.95
N ASN A 92 -9.65 5.71 -26.28
CA ASN A 92 -9.17 4.35 -26.05
C ASN A 92 -9.55 3.91 -24.62
N ALA A 93 -10.49 2.95 -24.50
CA ALA A 93 -11.10 2.58 -23.22
C ALA A 93 -10.05 2.08 -22.21
N GLU A 94 -8.94 1.57 -22.72
CA GLU A 94 -7.76 1.19 -21.96
C GLU A 94 -7.06 2.39 -21.31
N ASP A 95 -6.86 3.49 -22.06
CA ASP A 95 -6.24 4.72 -21.55
C ASP A 95 -7.16 5.41 -20.53
N ASP A 96 -8.47 5.41 -20.78
CA ASP A 96 -9.47 5.92 -19.82
C ASP A 96 -9.42 5.14 -18.51
N TYR A 97 -9.34 3.81 -18.58
CA TYR A 97 -9.19 2.96 -17.40
C TYR A 97 -7.83 3.19 -16.70
N MET A 98 -6.74 3.31 -17.46
CA MET A 98 -5.41 3.56 -16.92
C MET A 98 -5.39 4.85 -16.09
N ILE A 99 -5.91 5.95 -16.65
CA ILE A 99 -5.87 7.26 -16.02
C ILE A 99 -6.89 7.35 -14.88
N ASN A 100 -8.15 6.98 -15.13
CA ASN A 100 -9.24 7.28 -14.21
C ASN A 100 -9.46 6.20 -13.14
N CYS A 101 -8.99 4.98 -13.37
CA CYS A 101 -9.14 3.88 -12.42
C CYS A 101 -7.78 3.45 -11.85
N PHE A 102 -6.87 2.95 -12.69
CA PHE A 102 -5.60 2.39 -12.24
C PHE A 102 -4.75 3.42 -11.48
N ASN A 103 -4.38 4.52 -12.15
CA ASN A 103 -3.54 5.56 -11.55
C ASN A 103 -4.20 6.15 -10.31
N ARG A 104 -5.53 6.37 -10.37
CA ARG A 104 -6.27 6.93 -9.24
C ARG A 104 -6.28 6.01 -8.03
N ILE A 105 -6.46 4.70 -8.19
CA ILE A 105 -6.43 3.74 -7.07
C ILE A 105 -5.03 3.71 -6.44
N VAL A 106 -3.98 3.65 -7.27
CA VAL A 106 -2.60 3.62 -6.77
C VAL A 106 -2.25 4.92 -6.05
N ASP A 107 -2.69 6.07 -6.56
CA ASP A 107 -2.46 7.37 -5.92
C ASP A 107 -3.19 7.51 -4.59
N ILE A 108 -4.43 7.03 -4.51
CA ILE A 108 -5.19 6.97 -3.25
C ILE A 108 -4.47 6.07 -2.24
N ALA A 109 -3.98 4.91 -2.67
CA ALA A 109 -3.24 4.00 -1.80
C ALA A 109 -1.99 4.68 -1.22
N ILE A 110 -1.18 5.33 -2.07
CA ILE A 110 0.02 6.07 -1.65
C ILE A 110 -0.35 7.19 -0.66
N GLN A 111 -1.33 8.03 -1.00
CA GLN A 111 -1.78 9.14 -0.15
C GLN A 111 -2.32 8.67 1.20
N SER A 112 -2.99 7.51 1.23
CA SER A 112 -3.55 6.95 2.48
C SER A 112 -2.49 6.33 3.38
N LEU A 113 -1.43 5.74 2.80
CA LEU A 113 -0.40 5.02 3.53
C LEU A 113 0.71 5.94 4.02
N GLN A 114 1.03 7.01 3.29
CA GLN A 114 2.13 7.91 3.65
C GLN A 114 1.99 8.54 5.05
N PRO A 115 0.84 9.13 5.44
CA PRO A 115 0.68 9.70 6.78
C PRO A 115 0.79 8.65 7.89
N ARG A 116 0.27 7.43 7.63
CA ARG A 116 0.34 6.32 8.60
C ARG A 116 1.78 5.85 8.82
N PHE A 117 2.58 5.84 7.77
CA PHE A 117 4.00 5.54 7.87
C PHE A 117 4.77 6.61 8.65
N GLU A 118 4.49 7.88 8.41
CA GLU A 118 5.08 9.00 9.17
C GLU A 118 4.73 8.90 10.67
N GLN A 119 3.47 8.58 10.98
CA GLN A 119 3.03 8.32 12.36
C GLN A 119 3.76 7.14 12.99
N LEU A 120 3.90 6.03 12.27
CA LEU A 120 4.64 4.86 12.77
C LEU A 120 6.09 5.23 13.05
N LYS A 121 6.74 6.01 12.18
CA LYS A 121 8.11 6.48 12.36
C LYS A 121 8.25 7.38 13.58
N SER A 122 7.32 8.30 13.79
CA SER A 122 7.27 9.14 14.98
C SER A 122 7.15 8.30 16.26
N ASN A 123 6.24 7.32 16.25
CA ASN A 123 6.03 6.42 17.38
C ASN A 123 7.27 5.55 17.66
N HIS A 124 7.92 5.01 16.63
CA HIS A 124 9.18 4.29 16.79
C HIS A 124 10.28 5.19 17.37
N ASN A 125 10.41 6.43 16.92
CA ASN A 125 11.42 7.33 17.46
C ASN A 125 11.17 7.68 18.93
N LEU A 126 9.90 7.83 19.32
CA LEU A 126 9.52 8.15 20.70
C LEU A 126 9.63 6.95 21.64
N PHE A 127 9.24 5.76 21.18
CA PHE A 127 9.11 4.56 22.02
C PHE A 127 10.08 3.43 21.67
N GLY A 128 10.96 3.62 20.68
CA GLY A 128 11.91 2.60 20.23
C GLY A 128 12.86 2.15 21.33
N PHE A 129 13.10 3.00 22.33
CA PHE A 129 13.86 2.64 23.53
C PHE A 129 13.21 1.51 24.34
N LEU A 130 11.88 1.38 24.32
CA LEU A 130 11.17 0.28 25.01
C LEU A 130 11.40 -1.06 24.32
N VAL A 131 11.62 -1.04 23.00
CA VAL A 131 11.97 -2.23 22.21
C VAL A 131 13.41 -2.64 22.50
N SER A 132 14.34 -1.67 22.56
CA SER A 132 15.75 -1.93 22.91
C SER A 132 15.96 -2.28 24.39
N PHE A 133 15.04 -1.89 25.29
CA PHE A 133 15.10 -2.24 26.72
C PHE A 133 15.09 -3.75 26.96
N LYS A 134 14.38 -4.52 26.11
CA LYS A 134 14.38 -5.99 26.17
C LYS A 134 15.76 -6.60 25.83
N SER A 135 16.61 -5.87 25.11
CA SER A 135 17.95 -6.30 24.70
C SER A 135 19.08 -5.68 25.52
N LEU A 136 18.78 -4.75 26.43
CA LEU A 136 19.77 -4.14 27.32
C LEU A 136 20.08 -5.08 28.48
N GLN A 137 21.37 -5.27 28.76
CA GLN A 137 21.82 -6.00 29.94
C GLN A 137 21.46 -5.15 31.18
N LEU A 138 21.08 -5.81 32.29
CA LEU A 138 20.70 -5.13 33.54
C LEU A 138 21.80 -4.17 34.04
N GLU A 139 23.05 -4.47 33.70
CA GLU A 139 24.26 -3.71 34.03
C GLU A 139 24.29 -2.32 33.37
N ASP A 140 23.80 -2.19 32.13
CA ASP A 140 23.76 -0.90 31.40
C ASP A 140 22.70 0.04 32.00
N ILE A 141 21.58 -0.52 32.45
CA ILE A 141 20.49 0.22 33.10
C ILE A 141 20.96 0.76 34.46
N GLN A 142 21.76 -0.03 35.20
CA GLN A 142 22.32 0.38 36.48
C GLN A 142 23.36 1.50 36.32
N GLN A 143 24.26 1.43 35.34
CA GLN A 143 25.24 2.49 35.08
C GLN A 143 24.57 3.82 34.68
N THR A 144 23.53 3.76 33.84
CA THR A 144 22.80 4.97 33.40
C THR A 144 22.06 5.61 34.57
N SER A 145 21.48 4.81 35.48
CA SER A 145 20.84 5.34 36.69
C SER A 145 21.85 6.00 37.64
N GLN A 146 23.04 5.43 37.80
CA GLN A 146 24.10 6.00 38.65
C GLN A 146 24.65 7.33 38.09
N GLN A 147 24.72 7.50 36.77
CA GLN A 147 25.16 8.77 36.18
C GLN A 147 24.15 9.91 36.36
N ILE A 148 22.85 9.61 36.39
CA ILE A 148 21.80 10.61 36.65
C ILE A 148 21.86 11.08 38.12
N TYR A 149 22.11 10.18 39.07
CA TYR A 149 22.28 10.54 40.49
C TYR A 149 23.55 11.34 40.79
N VAL A 150 24.59 11.23 39.97
CA VAL A 150 25.86 11.95 40.16
C VAL A 150 25.82 13.37 39.56
N GLY A 151 24.91 13.65 38.62
CA GLY A 151 24.76 14.98 38.00
C GLY A 151 23.91 15.98 38.78
N GLU A 152 23.30 15.58 39.90
CA GLU A 152 22.45 16.44 40.75
C GLU A 152 23.15 16.96 42.03
N ASN A 153 24.48 16.78 42.17
CA ASN A 153 25.29 17.36 43.25
C ASN A 153 26.28 18.42 42.74
#